data_AF-A0A1C6QE80-F1
#
_entry.id   AF-A0A1C6QE80-F1
#
_cell.length_a   1.000
_cell.length_b   1.000
_cell.length_c   1.000
_cell.angle_alpha   90.00
_cell.angle_beta   90.00
_cell.angle_gamma   90.00
#
_symmetry.space_group_name_H-M   'P 1'
#
loop_
_entity.id
_entity.type
_entity.pdbx_description
1 polymer ?
#
loop_
_entity_poly.entity_id
_entity_poly.type
_entity_poly.pdbx_seq_one_letter_code
_entity_poly.pdbx_strand_id
1 'polypeptide(L)'
;MAPMASMAHQAPLTHPAAFLARRAAAALAAAVVLGAAAAPAAYADSPSASPKKLPDGLYGTKDPKYDGVWRQSLALLAQDTVGLRPAASAVRWLVGQQCADGAFTAFRAEPGKPCDGKTMRDTNQTAAAVQALAALGGHGDTVQKAVGWLKSVQNEDGGWSSMAGSPSDANSTSVVIGALAAAGEKPQSVTSKKGGKTPYDGLLTFQLGCDAKEGERGAFTFQLKGAAPNADATAAAATGALGKGFVVAPADQRANTPVKALNCKDAGDEKAGKGDPAQAAEGGDAYLVAQLDKNGQHLLSAMPGAEKQPDVGNTADAVVALAAGGHGAAAAKPLKWLEKNAAEWAEQSGPAAYAQLVLAAHATGTDPRSFGGTDLVAALNATGPKPAAAPKKDAGDSDDSADGGAISVWWVIGVGLAIGAGIGFLLSSRKKNQL
;
A
#
# COMPACT_ATOMS: atom_id res chain seq x y z
N MET A 1 -42.31 -30.81 -61.28
CA MET A 1 -43.41 -31.60 -60.68
C MET A 1 -43.18 -31.66 -59.18
N ALA A 2 -43.94 -30.86 -58.42
CA ALA A 2 -44.29 -31.21 -57.04
C ALA A 2 -45.36 -32.33 -57.09
N PRO A 3 -45.70 -33.03 -55.98
CA PRO A 3 -46.64 -32.45 -55.01
C PRO A 3 -46.54 -32.90 -53.53
N MET A 4 -47.11 -32.04 -52.65
CA MET A 4 -48.02 -32.26 -51.49
C MET A 4 -47.58 -33.18 -50.32
N ALA A 5 -47.41 -32.70 -49.08
CA ALA A 5 -48.34 -32.11 -48.09
C ALA A 5 -49.19 -33.15 -47.31
N SER A 6 -48.97 -33.27 -46.00
CA SER A 6 -50.03 -33.56 -45.00
C SER A 6 -49.60 -33.22 -43.56
N MET A 7 -50.60 -32.93 -42.74
CA MET A 7 -50.60 -32.14 -41.50
C MET A 7 -50.38 -32.94 -40.20
N ALA A 8 -49.80 -32.22 -39.23
CA ALA A 8 -50.10 -32.14 -37.80
C ALA A 8 -50.33 -33.40 -36.93
N HIS A 9 -49.50 -33.54 -35.88
CA HIS A 9 -49.92 -33.92 -34.52
C HIS A 9 -48.99 -33.31 -33.44
N GLN A 10 -49.52 -33.16 -32.22
CA GLN A 10 -49.17 -32.20 -31.18
C GLN A 10 -48.05 -32.63 -30.20
N ALA A 11 -47.25 -31.63 -29.76
CA ALA A 11 -46.64 -31.36 -28.41
C ALA A 11 -45.63 -32.37 -27.77
N PRO A 12 -44.86 -32.01 -26.72
CA PRO A 12 -44.11 -30.77 -26.40
C PRO A 12 -42.62 -30.99 -26.01
N LEU A 13 -41.84 -29.90 -26.02
CA LEU A 13 -40.67 -29.56 -25.17
C LEU A 13 -39.57 -30.61 -24.90
N THR A 14 -38.43 -30.48 -25.60
CA THR A 14 -37.08 -30.52 -24.99
C THR A 14 -36.15 -29.54 -25.72
N HIS A 15 -35.45 -28.70 -24.97
CA HIS A 15 -34.42 -27.80 -25.51
C HIS A 15 -33.15 -28.58 -25.88
N PRO A 16 -32.47 -28.20 -26.97
CA PRO A 16 -31.02 -28.03 -26.89
C PRO A 16 -30.60 -26.74 -27.60
N ALA A 17 -30.29 -25.68 -26.85
CA ALA A 17 -29.70 -24.47 -27.40
C ALA A 17 -28.17 -24.60 -27.41
N ALA A 18 -27.65 -25.33 -28.39
CA ALA A 18 -26.31 -25.10 -28.92
C ALA A 18 -26.46 -24.26 -30.20
N PHE A 19 -25.49 -23.39 -30.44
CA PHE A 19 -25.40 -22.41 -31.54
C PHE A 19 -26.09 -21.07 -31.31
N LEU A 20 -25.33 -20.16 -30.69
CA LEU A 20 -24.96 -18.90 -31.33
C LEU A 20 -23.60 -18.45 -30.77
N ALA A 21 -22.54 -19.03 -31.34
CA ALA A 21 -21.20 -18.49 -31.25
C ALA A 21 -21.03 -17.34 -32.26
N ARG A 22 -20.15 -16.39 -31.91
CA ARG A 22 -19.65 -15.24 -32.68
C ARG A 22 -20.50 -13.97 -32.64
N ARG A 23 -20.22 -13.14 -31.62
CA ARG A 23 -19.63 -11.79 -31.76
C ARG A 23 -19.62 -11.11 -30.38
N ALA A 24 -18.46 -11.09 -29.71
CA ALA A 24 -18.04 -10.07 -28.74
C ALA A 24 -16.67 -10.46 -28.16
N ALA A 25 -15.62 -10.30 -28.96
CA ALA A 25 -14.26 -10.22 -28.46
C ALA A 25 -13.89 -8.74 -28.43
N ALA A 26 -13.98 -8.12 -27.25
CA ALA A 26 -13.26 -6.91 -26.84
C ALA A 26 -13.74 -6.50 -25.44
N ALA A 27 -12.76 -6.17 -24.58
CA ALA A 27 -12.88 -5.53 -23.26
C ALA A 27 -13.32 -6.41 -22.07
N LEU A 28 -12.34 -7.11 -21.48
CA LEU A 28 -12.27 -7.33 -20.02
C LEU A 28 -10.82 -7.70 -19.64
N ALA A 29 -9.97 -6.69 -19.62
CA ALA A 29 -8.64 -6.74 -19.02
C ALA A 29 -8.48 -5.47 -18.16
N ALA A 30 -9.10 -5.48 -16.98
CA ALA A 30 -8.88 -4.51 -15.89
C ALA A 30 -9.67 -4.93 -14.65
N ALA A 31 -9.37 -6.10 -14.08
CA ALA A 31 -9.83 -6.50 -12.75
C ALA A 31 -9.05 -7.73 -12.25
N VAL A 32 -7.73 -7.65 -12.15
CA VAL A 32 -6.93 -8.70 -11.49
C VAL A 32 -5.73 -8.06 -10.81
N VAL A 33 -5.93 -7.54 -9.59
CA VAL A 33 -5.04 -7.66 -8.41
C VAL A 33 -5.90 -7.33 -7.19
N LEU A 34 -6.87 -8.20 -6.90
CA LEU A 34 -7.45 -8.39 -5.58
C LEU A 34 -7.79 -9.87 -5.56
N GLY A 35 -7.27 -10.62 -4.59
CA GLY A 35 -7.55 -12.05 -4.43
C GLY A 35 -9.06 -12.31 -4.36
N ALA A 36 -9.69 -12.59 -5.50
CA ALA A 36 -11.06 -13.06 -5.59
C ALA A 36 -11.04 -14.58 -5.52
N ALA A 37 -10.79 -15.12 -4.32
CA ALA A 37 -11.43 -16.38 -3.98
C ALA A 37 -12.93 -16.11 -4.04
N ALA A 38 -13.61 -16.76 -4.99
CA ALA A 38 -15.05 -16.71 -5.26
C ALA A 38 -15.86 -15.85 -4.28
N ALA A 39 -16.25 -14.64 -4.71
CA ALA A 39 -17.32 -13.93 -4.06
C ALA A 39 -18.52 -14.90 -3.97
N PRO A 40 -19.06 -15.19 -2.77
CA PRO A 40 -20.26 -16.01 -2.69
C PRO A 40 -21.34 -15.37 -3.57
N ALA A 41 -22.07 -16.20 -4.31
CA ALA A 41 -23.11 -15.83 -5.27
C ALA A 41 -24.31 -15.05 -4.66
N ALA A 42 -24.17 -14.49 -3.45
CA ALA A 42 -25.12 -13.64 -2.76
C ALA A 42 -25.06 -12.16 -3.19
N TYR A 43 -24.13 -11.77 -4.06
CA TYR A 43 -24.02 -10.40 -4.58
C TYR A 43 -24.42 -10.32 -6.06
N ALA A 44 -25.60 -10.85 -6.39
CA ALA A 44 -26.34 -10.35 -7.54
C ALA A 44 -27.22 -9.18 -7.06
N ASP A 45 -27.01 -8.02 -7.68
CA ASP A 45 -27.80 -6.79 -7.60
C ASP A 45 -27.72 -5.92 -6.34
N SER A 46 -26.83 -4.93 -6.42
CA SER A 46 -27.20 -3.56 -6.07
C SER A 46 -26.58 -2.61 -7.10
N PRO A 47 -27.38 -1.88 -7.90
CA PRO A 47 -26.86 -0.92 -8.87
C PRO A 47 -26.39 0.34 -8.12
N SER A 48 -25.15 0.33 -7.64
CA SER A 48 -24.42 1.59 -7.48
C SER A 48 -23.82 1.92 -8.84
N ALA A 49 -24.46 2.85 -9.55
CA ALA A 49 -23.96 3.36 -10.82
C ALA A 49 -22.60 4.03 -10.58
N SER A 50 -21.59 3.63 -11.34
CA SER A 50 -20.30 4.31 -11.37
C SER A 50 -20.53 5.80 -11.67
N PRO A 51 -19.83 6.72 -10.99
CA PRO A 51 -20.04 8.15 -11.23
C PRO A 51 -19.72 8.51 -12.68
N LYS A 52 -20.59 9.31 -13.34
CA LYS A 52 -20.33 9.81 -14.71
C LYS A 52 -19.08 10.71 -14.80
N LYS A 53 -18.68 11.34 -13.68
CA LYS A 53 -17.43 12.09 -13.51
C LYS A 53 -16.82 11.70 -12.17
N LEU A 54 -15.55 11.30 -12.15
CA LEU A 54 -14.84 11.00 -10.90
C LEU A 54 -14.55 12.28 -10.10
N PRO A 55 -14.49 12.20 -8.76
CA PRO A 55 -14.17 13.36 -7.93
C PRO A 55 -12.79 13.93 -8.28
N ASP A 56 -12.68 15.26 -8.37
CA ASP A 56 -11.44 15.92 -8.77
C ASP A 56 -10.24 15.64 -7.84
N GLY A 57 -10.47 15.15 -6.61
CA GLY A 57 -9.40 14.79 -5.65
C GLY A 57 -8.79 13.39 -5.83
N LEU A 58 -9.41 12.54 -6.64
CA LEU A 58 -9.08 11.13 -6.75
C LEU A 58 -8.06 10.88 -7.88
N TYR A 59 -7.03 10.09 -7.59
CA TYR A 59 -6.07 9.64 -8.61
C TYR A 59 -6.71 8.55 -9.49
N GLY A 60 -6.46 8.63 -10.80
CA GLY A 60 -6.90 7.66 -11.80
C GLY A 60 -8.29 7.91 -12.38
N THR A 61 -8.53 7.37 -13.57
CA THR A 61 -9.76 7.56 -14.36
C THR A 61 -10.68 6.33 -14.40
N LYS A 62 -10.21 5.19 -13.88
CA LYS A 62 -11.00 3.95 -13.78
C LYS A 62 -11.98 4.01 -12.61
N ASP A 63 -13.03 3.20 -12.72
CA ASP A 63 -14.07 3.06 -11.68
C ASP A 63 -13.45 2.71 -10.32
N PRO A 64 -13.61 3.57 -9.29
CA PRO A 64 -13.02 3.37 -7.98
C PRO A 64 -13.79 2.43 -7.07
N LYS A 65 -14.89 1.82 -7.53
CA LYS A 65 -15.82 1.01 -6.72
C LYS A 65 -15.13 0.03 -5.77
N TYR A 66 -14.00 -0.56 -6.18
CA TYR A 66 -13.28 -1.58 -5.42
C TYR A 66 -11.91 -1.14 -4.88
N ASP A 67 -11.33 -0.06 -5.40
CA ASP A 67 -9.94 0.31 -5.11
C ASP A 67 -9.72 1.79 -4.72
N GLY A 68 -10.78 2.62 -4.67
CA GLY A 68 -10.65 4.06 -4.53
C GLY A 68 -9.80 4.51 -3.34
N VAL A 69 -10.08 4.01 -2.14
CA VAL A 69 -9.28 4.32 -0.94
C VAL A 69 -7.88 3.72 -1.01
N TRP A 70 -7.74 2.47 -1.49
CA TRP A 70 -6.44 1.80 -1.68
C TRP A 70 -5.50 2.60 -2.59
N ARG A 71 -5.94 2.84 -3.82
CA ARG A 71 -5.13 3.50 -4.86
C ARG A 71 -4.77 4.92 -4.46
N GLN A 72 -5.71 5.62 -3.79
CA GLN A 72 -5.46 6.95 -3.28
C GLN A 72 -4.38 6.89 -2.19
N SER A 73 -4.53 6.00 -1.21
CA SER A 73 -3.58 5.88 -0.09
C SER A 73 -2.17 5.58 -0.59
N LEU A 74 -2.02 4.62 -1.51
CA LEU A 74 -0.71 4.31 -2.11
C LEU A 74 -0.15 5.48 -2.93
N ALA A 75 -0.97 6.18 -3.71
CA ALA A 75 -0.51 7.33 -4.49
C ALA A 75 0.04 8.46 -3.58
N LEU A 76 -0.68 8.79 -2.50
CA LEU A 76 -0.23 9.81 -1.56
C LEU A 76 1.04 9.38 -0.81
N LEU A 77 1.12 8.10 -0.44
CA LEU A 77 2.27 7.53 0.26
C LEU A 77 3.51 7.51 -0.64
N ALA A 78 3.37 7.12 -1.90
CA ALA A 78 4.45 7.15 -2.89
C ALA A 78 4.96 8.58 -3.19
N GLN A 79 4.08 9.59 -3.15
CA GLN A 79 4.51 10.99 -3.25
C GLN A 79 5.33 11.43 -2.03
N ASP A 80 4.90 11.04 -0.84
CA ASP A 80 5.59 11.35 0.42
C ASP A 80 7.01 10.77 0.43
N THR A 81 7.18 9.51 0.00
CA THR A 81 8.50 8.85 -0.02
C THR A 81 9.53 9.53 -0.93
N VAL A 82 9.08 10.32 -1.92
CA VAL A 82 9.94 11.08 -2.84
C VAL A 82 10.00 12.57 -2.52
N GLY A 83 9.53 12.97 -1.33
CA GLY A 83 9.58 14.33 -0.82
C GLY A 83 8.61 15.29 -1.50
N LEU A 84 7.51 14.78 -2.09
CA LEU A 84 6.44 15.62 -2.61
C LEU A 84 5.34 15.75 -1.56
N ARG A 85 4.77 16.96 -1.45
CA ARG A 85 3.59 17.17 -0.63
C ARG A 85 2.35 16.91 -1.48
N PRO A 86 1.50 15.91 -1.16
CA PRO A 86 0.31 15.67 -1.96
C PRO A 86 -0.64 16.86 -2.02
N ALA A 87 -1.45 16.90 -3.08
CA ALA A 87 -2.44 17.94 -3.25
C ALA A 87 -3.45 17.93 -2.08
N ALA A 88 -3.75 19.10 -1.52
CA ALA A 88 -4.66 19.18 -0.38
C ALA A 88 -6.07 18.67 -0.71
N SER A 89 -6.52 18.79 -1.97
CA SER A 89 -7.77 18.19 -2.44
C SER A 89 -7.75 16.67 -2.41
N ALA A 90 -6.61 16.06 -2.71
CA ALA A 90 -6.43 14.60 -2.71
C ALA A 90 -6.41 14.03 -1.28
N VAL A 91 -5.73 14.72 -0.36
CA VAL A 91 -5.74 14.36 1.07
C VAL A 91 -7.14 14.54 1.67
N ARG A 92 -7.81 15.68 1.40
CA ARG A 92 -9.20 15.90 1.85
C ARG A 92 -10.16 14.87 1.30
N TRP A 93 -9.97 14.44 0.05
CA TRP A 93 -10.78 13.38 -0.53
C TRP A 93 -10.64 12.08 0.27
N LEU A 94 -9.40 11.67 0.59
CA LEU A 94 -9.14 10.46 1.39
C LEU A 94 -9.78 10.59 2.77
N VAL A 95 -9.49 11.65 3.53
CA VAL A 95 -10.05 11.89 4.87
C VAL A 95 -11.58 11.85 4.84
N GLY A 96 -12.20 12.44 3.82
CA GLY A 96 -13.65 12.46 3.65
C GLY A 96 -14.28 11.07 3.47
N GLN A 97 -13.53 10.06 3.02
CA GLN A 97 -14.04 8.70 2.88
C GLN A 97 -14.33 8.01 4.22
N GLN A 98 -13.73 8.48 5.34
CA GLN A 98 -13.90 7.85 6.64
C GLN A 98 -15.38 7.84 7.08
N CYS A 99 -15.83 6.68 7.56
CA CYS A 99 -17.12 6.51 8.23
C CYS A 99 -17.05 7.02 9.69
N ALA A 100 -18.20 7.31 10.30
CA ALA A 100 -18.26 7.82 11.67
C ALA A 100 -17.69 6.84 12.72
N ASP A 101 -17.70 5.54 12.43
CA ASP A 101 -17.11 4.47 13.22
C ASP A 101 -15.57 4.37 13.09
N GLY A 102 -14.96 5.20 12.23
CA GLY A 102 -13.53 5.24 11.97
C GLY A 102 -13.08 4.40 10.77
N ALA A 103 -13.91 3.50 10.29
CA ALA A 103 -13.58 2.61 9.18
C ALA A 103 -13.57 3.34 7.84
N PHE A 104 -12.93 2.73 6.85
CA PHE A 104 -13.03 3.12 5.45
C PHE A 104 -13.73 2.02 4.65
N THR A 105 -14.37 2.44 3.56
CA THR A 105 -14.88 1.54 2.52
C THR A 105 -13.94 1.57 1.32
N ALA A 106 -14.20 0.78 0.28
CA ALA A 106 -13.46 0.91 -0.97
C ALA A 106 -13.65 2.27 -1.65
N PHE A 107 -14.88 2.77 -1.65
CA PHE A 107 -15.24 4.06 -2.22
C PHE A 107 -16.63 4.49 -1.73
N ARG A 108 -16.79 5.79 -1.45
CA ARG A 108 -18.06 6.46 -1.19
C ARG A 108 -18.25 7.58 -2.19
N ALA A 109 -19.24 7.42 -3.07
CA ALA A 109 -19.62 8.43 -4.06
C ALA A 109 -20.14 9.71 -3.39
N GLU A 110 -20.80 9.59 -2.24
CA GLU A 110 -21.40 10.69 -1.49
C GLU A 110 -20.93 10.69 -0.03
N PRO A 111 -19.71 11.19 0.26
CA PRO A 111 -19.16 11.14 1.62
C PRO A 111 -19.93 11.96 2.67
N GLY A 112 -20.83 12.85 2.24
CA GLY A 112 -21.75 13.57 3.12
C GLY A 112 -22.92 12.71 3.64
N LYS A 113 -23.21 11.56 3.03
CA LYS A 113 -24.21 10.61 3.53
C LYS A 113 -23.58 9.71 4.60
N PRO A 114 -24.17 9.59 5.81
CA PRO A 114 -23.65 8.70 6.84
C PRO A 114 -23.52 7.26 6.36
N CYS A 115 -22.49 6.55 6.83
CA CYS A 115 -22.36 5.12 6.59
C CYS A 115 -23.42 4.36 7.40
N ASP A 116 -24.34 3.70 6.71
CA ASP A 116 -25.40 2.88 7.32
C ASP A 116 -24.96 1.41 7.44
N GLY A 117 -25.84 0.52 7.89
CA GLY A 117 -25.53 -0.92 8.01
C GLY A 117 -25.24 -1.64 6.68
N LYS A 118 -25.55 -1.02 5.53
CA LYS A 118 -25.32 -1.59 4.19
C LYS A 118 -23.99 -1.15 3.60
N THR A 119 -23.38 -0.11 4.17
CA THR A 119 -22.09 0.41 3.74
C THR A 119 -20.99 -0.58 4.14
N MET A 120 -20.32 -1.22 3.19
CA MET A 120 -19.28 -2.19 3.53
C MET A 120 -18.04 -1.53 4.10
N ARG A 121 -17.60 -1.96 5.29
CA ARG A 121 -16.32 -1.55 5.89
C ARG A 121 -15.25 -2.56 5.49
N ASP A 122 -14.07 -2.05 5.17
CA ASP A 122 -12.97 -2.88 4.68
C ASP A 122 -11.70 -2.60 5.48
N THR A 123 -11.10 -3.66 6.04
CA THR A 123 -9.91 -3.56 6.88
C THR A 123 -8.67 -3.17 6.07
N ASN A 124 -8.55 -3.61 4.83
CA ASN A 124 -7.42 -3.29 3.95
C ASN A 124 -7.49 -1.83 3.52
N GLN A 125 -8.67 -1.33 3.17
CA GLN A 125 -8.86 0.09 2.84
C GLN A 125 -8.60 0.98 4.05
N THR A 126 -9.07 0.57 5.22
CA THR A 126 -8.85 1.29 6.48
C THR A 126 -7.36 1.34 6.83
N ALA A 127 -6.67 0.20 6.73
CA ALA A 127 -5.26 0.09 7.04
C ALA A 127 -4.38 0.86 6.03
N ALA A 128 -4.71 0.86 4.75
CA ALA A 128 -4.02 1.67 3.75
C ALA A 128 -4.18 3.17 4.03
N ALA A 129 -5.39 3.62 4.36
CA ALA A 129 -5.65 5.00 4.74
C ALA A 129 -4.88 5.41 6.00
N VAL A 130 -4.79 4.53 7.01
CA VAL A 130 -3.98 4.75 8.21
C VAL A 130 -2.52 4.97 7.85
N GLN A 131 -1.91 4.09 7.06
CA GLN A 131 -0.49 4.22 6.69
C GLN A 131 -0.21 5.52 5.93
N ALA A 132 -1.06 5.88 4.97
CA ALA A 132 -0.91 7.13 4.22
C ALA A 132 -1.07 8.36 5.11
N LEU A 133 -2.15 8.44 5.89
CA LEU A 133 -2.44 9.62 6.71
C LEU A 133 -1.48 9.77 7.90
N ALA A 134 -0.94 8.67 8.43
CA ALA A 134 0.10 8.70 9.44
C ALA A 134 1.41 9.28 8.88
N ALA A 135 1.82 8.85 7.68
CA ALA A 135 3.04 9.34 7.02
C ALA A 135 2.95 10.85 6.71
N LEU A 136 1.81 11.32 6.20
CA LEU A 136 1.60 12.73 5.86
C LEU A 136 1.53 13.67 7.08
N GLY A 137 1.23 13.14 8.26
CA GLY A 137 1.05 13.92 9.49
C GLY A 137 -0.21 14.80 9.49
N GLY A 138 -0.51 15.43 10.64
CA GLY A 138 -1.64 16.35 10.77
C GLY A 138 -3.04 15.72 10.76
N HIS A 139 -3.13 14.38 10.77
CA HIS A 139 -4.39 13.61 10.68
C HIS A 139 -4.62 12.65 11.85
N GLY A 140 -4.08 12.99 13.03
CA GLY A 140 -4.07 12.12 14.22
C GLY A 140 -5.46 11.56 14.60
N ASP A 141 -6.49 12.40 14.65
CA ASP A 141 -7.85 11.97 15.01
C ASP A 141 -8.42 10.94 14.01
N THR A 142 -8.19 11.16 12.71
CA THR A 142 -8.62 10.23 11.65
C THR A 142 -7.90 8.89 11.79
N VAL A 143 -6.58 8.92 12.00
CA VAL A 143 -5.75 7.72 12.21
C VAL A 143 -6.19 6.96 13.46
N GLN A 144 -6.35 7.63 14.60
CA GLN A 144 -6.72 7.00 15.87
C GLN A 144 -8.10 6.34 15.81
N LYS A 145 -9.09 6.97 15.17
CA LYS A 145 -10.42 6.37 14.97
C LYS A 145 -10.35 5.11 14.11
N ALA A 146 -9.58 5.15 13.02
CA ALA A 146 -9.39 4.01 12.13
C ALA A 146 -8.68 2.85 12.84
N VAL A 147 -7.62 3.13 13.60
CA VAL A 147 -6.91 2.14 14.44
C VAL A 147 -7.84 1.56 15.51
N GLY A 148 -8.64 2.40 16.18
CA GLY A 148 -9.64 1.96 17.14
C GLY A 148 -10.65 0.99 16.52
N TRP A 149 -11.11 1.28 15.30
CA TRP A 149 -11.98 0.39 14.55
C TRP A 149 -11.29 -0.94 14.19
N LEU A 150 -10.08 -0.91 13.63
CA LEU A 150 -9.30 -2.12 13.30
C LEU A 150 -9.12 -3.04 14.52
N LYS A 151 -8.75 -2.49 15.68
CA LYS A 151 -8.66 -3.22 16.96
C LYS A 151 -10.01 -3.82 17.38
N SER A 152 -11.11 -3.13 17.08
CA SER A 152 -12.45 -3.57 17.48
C SER A 152 -12.96 -4.80 16.70
N VAL A 153 -12.46 -5.00 15.47
CA VAL A 153 -12.86 -6.08 14.53
C VAL A 153 -11.80 -7.17 14.36
N GLN A 154 -10.76 -7.19 15.18
CA GLN A 154 -9.78 -8.29 15.22
C GLN A 154 -10.45 -9.61 15.56
N ASN A 155 -10.15 -10.66 14.80
CA ASN A 155 -10.70 -11.99 15.02
C ASN A 155 -10.07 -12.67 16.26
N GLU A 156 -10.70 -13.73 16.77
CA GLU A 156 -10.23 -14.44 17.97
C GLU A 156 -8.84 -15.08 17.79
N ASP A 157 -8.48 -15.43 16.55
CA ASP A 157 -7.15 -15.94 16.16
C ASP A 157 -6.05 -14.86 16.16
N GLY A 158 -6.40 -13.59 16.35
CA GLY A 158 -5.48 -12.45 16.33
C GLY A 158 -5.32 -11.81 14.95
N GLY A 159 -5.88 -12.40 13.89
CA GLY A 159 -5.79 -11.90 12.52
C GLY A 159 -6.98 -11.03 12.09
N TRP A 160 -6.95 -10.69 10.79
CA TRP A 160 -8.01 -9.96 10.10
C TRP A 160 -8.28 -10.57 8.73
N SER A 161 -9.47 -10.28 8.21
CA SER A 161 -9.81 -10.39 6.80
C SER A 161 -10.27 -9.05 6.27
N SER A 162 -10.28 -8.87 4.96
CA SER A 162 -10.78 -7.63 4.32
C SER A 162 -12.20 -7.28 4.78
N MET A 163 -13.07 -8.28 4.92
CA MET A 163 -14.43 -8.13 5.43
C MET A 163 -14.53 -8.58 6.89
N ALA A 164 -14.65 -7.62 7.81
CA ALA A 164 -14.77 -7.86 9.25
C ALA A 164 -15.74 -9.01 9.59
N GLY A 165 -15.28 -9.94 10.43
CA GLY A 165 -16.02 -11.15 10.82
C GLY A 165 -15.84 -12.35 9.88
N SER A 166 -15.23 -12.19 8.72
CA SER A 166 -14.82 -13.32 7.86
C SER A 166 -13.52 -13.96 8.37
N PRO A 167 -13.23 -15.23 8.02
CA PRO A 167 -12.00 -15.91 8.42
C PRO A 167 -10.75 -15.13 8.03
N SER A 168 -9.80 -15.00 8.97
CA SER A 168 -8.55 -14.26 8.77
C SER A 168 -7.74 -14.77 7.59
N ASP A 169 -6.98 -13.87 6.97
CA ASP A 169 -6.03 -14.17 5.90
C ASP A 169 -4.69 -13.46 6.11
N ALA A 170 -3.64 -13.98 5.50
CA ALA A 170 -2.27 -13.48 5.69
C ALA A 170 -2.09 -12.04 5.16
N ASN A 171 -2.66 -11.71 4.00
CA ASN A 171 -2.53 -10.40 3.37
C ASN A 171 -3.16 -9.30 4.24
N SER A 172 -4.43 -9.48 4.61
CA SER A 172 -5.18 -8.50 5.40
C SER A 172 -4.56 -8.33 6.78
N THR A 173 -4.16 -9.42 7.43
CA THR A 173 -3.44 -9.37 8.72
C THR A 173 -2.14 -8.58 8.60
N SER A 174 -1.37 -8.79 7.54
CA SER A 174 -0.09 -8.09 7.32
C SER A 174 -0.27 -6.59 7.08
N VAL A 175 -1.25 -6.20 6.27
CA VAL A 175 -1.54 -4.79 6.00
C VAL A 175 -2.01 -4.07 7.27
N VAL A 176 -2.80 -4.74 8.12
CA VAL A 176 -3.22 -4.20 9.43
C VAL A 176 -2.03 -4.08 10.39
N ILE A 177 -1.11 -5.03 10.43
CA ILE A 177 0.14 -4.90 11.22
C ILE A 177 0.93 -3.66 10.80
N GLY A 178 1.10 -3.45 9.49
CA GLY A 178 1.75 -2.27 8.95
C GLY A 178 1.04 -0.96 9.33
N ALA A 179 -0.30 -0.95 9.34
CA ALA A 179 -1.09 0.20 9.79
C ALA A 179 -0.93 0.50 11.28
N LEU A 180 -0.93 -0.53 12.13
CA LEU A 180 -0.68 -0.38 13.56
C LEU A 180 0.71 0.24 13.79
N ALA A 181 1.75 -0.32 13.16
CA ALA A 181 3.11 0.19 13.27
C ALA A 181 3.23 1.65 12.77
N ALA A 182 2.63 1.98 11.62
CA ALA A 182 2.64 3.34 11.07
C ALA A 182 1.93 4.35 11.98
N ALA A 183 0.89 3.92 12.71
CA ALA A 183 0.20 4.75 13.69
C ALA A 183 0.94 4.87 15.04
N GLY A 184 2.12 4.27 15.19
CA GLY A 184 2.90 4.27 16.43
C GLY A 184 2.43 3.25 17.48
N GLU A 185 1.51 2.36 17.12
CA GLU A 185 1.14 1.23 17.96
C GLU A 185 2.23 0.15 17.93
N LYS A 186 2.33 -0.63 19.00
CA LYS A 186 3.17 -1.84 19.03
C LYS A 186 2.28 -3.02 18.63
N PRO A 187 2.45 -3.65 17.44
CA PRO A 187 1.56 -4.72 17.02
C PRO A 187 1.49 -5.86 18.05
N GLN A 188 2.61 -6.24 18.68
CA GLN A 188 2.65 -7.27 19.73
C GLN A 188 1.86 -6.92 21.01
N SER A 189 1.46 -5.66 21.19
CA SER A 189 0.66 -5.21 22.34
C SER A 189 -0.83 -5.11 22.01
N VAL A 190 -1.22 -5.27 20.75
CA VAL A 190 -2.62 -5.37 20.34
C VAL A 190 -3.08 -6.81 20.51
N THR A 191 -4.22 -7.03 21.15
CA THR A 191 -4.72 -8.38 21.42
C THR A 191 -6.20 -8.52 21.09
N SER A 192 -6.56 -9.70 20.58
CA SER A 192 -7.95 -10.06 20.34
C SER A 192 -8.73 -10.03 21.66
N LYS A 193 -9.99 -9.56 21.59
CA LYS A 193 -10.84 -9.38 22.78
C LYS A 193 -11.03 -10.66 23.60
N LYS A 194 -10.98 -11.82 22.93
CA LYS A 194 -11.10 -13.14 23.53
C LYS A 194 -9.86 -13.95 23.18
N GLY A 195 -9.24 -14.58 24.16
CA GLY A 195 -8.05 -15.40 23.97
C GLY A 195 -6.73 -14.62 23.95
N GLY A 196 -6.77 -13.29 23.83
CA GLY A 196 -5.59 -12.43 23.98
C GLY A 196 -4.52 -12.64 22.92
N LYS A 197 -4.91 -13.06 21.70
CA LYS A 197 -3.99 -13.35 20.60
C LYS A 197 -3.50 -12.08 19.94
N THR A 198 -2.21 -12.00 19.70
CA THR A 198 -1.56 -10.91 18.99
C THR A 198 -1.74 -11.04 17.47
N PRO A 199 -1.50 -9.97 16.69
CA PRO A 199 -1.42 -10.06 15.23
C PRO A 199 -0.45 -11.13 14.73
N TYR A 200 0.67 -11.30 15.43
CA TYR A 200 1.69 -12.27 15.06
C TYR A 200 1.25 -13.71 15.36
N ASP A 201 0.52 -13.94 16.47
CA ASP A 201 -0.06 -15.25 16.74
C ASP A 201 -0.97 -15.71 15.59
N GLY A 202 -1.76 -14.80 15.02
CA GLY A 202 -2.62 -15.08 13.88
C GLY A 202 -1.85 -15.24 12.57
N LEU A 203 -0.99 -14.27 12.23
CA LEU A 203 -0.23 -14.26 10.98
C LEU A 203 0.63 -15.52 10.80
N LEU A 204 1.32 -15.95 11.86
CA LEU A 204 2.22 -17.09 11.82
C LEU A 204 1.50 -18.42 11.62
N THR A 205 0.19 -18.49 11.82
CA THR A 205 -0.59 -19.71 11.53
C THR A 205 -0.64 -20.05 10.04
N PHE A 206 -0.47 -19.05 9.16
CA PHE A 206 -0.51 -19.23 7.72
C PHE A 206 0.82 -19.72 7.13
N GLN A 207 1.88 -19.81 7.93
CA GLN A 207 3.18 -20.29 7.45
C GLN A 207 3.20 -21.82 7.28
N LEU A 208 3.64 -22.27 6.11
CA LEU A 208 3.91 -23.67 5.82
C LEU A 208 5.20 -24.11 6.53
N GLY A 209 5.04 -25.06 7.46
CA GLY A 209 6.11 -25.59 8.29
C GLY A 209 6.88 -26.73 7.62
N CYS A 210 7.58 -27.51 8.43
CA CYS A 210 8.46 -28.59 7.97
C CYS A 210 7.72 -29.80 7.39
N ASP A 211 6.42 -29.92 7.70
CA ASP A 211 5.48 -30.89 7.14
C ASP A 211 5.12 -30.59 5.66
N ALA A 212 5.37 -29.38 5.18
CA ALA A 212 5.22 -29.03 3.77
C ALA A 212 6.34 -29.62 2.89
N LYS A 213 6.07 -29.71 1.57
CA LYS A 213 7.08 -30.14 0.59
C LYS A 213 8.28 -29.21 0.65
N GLU A 214 9.48 -29.74 0.40
CA GLU A 214 10.74 -29.01 0.54
C GLU A 214 10.75 -27.62 -0.12
N GLY A 215 10.24 -27.50 -1.35
CA GLY A 215 10.16 -26.23 -2.08
C GLY A 215 8.99 -25.29 -1.69
N GLU A 216 8.15 -25.69 -0.73
CA GLU A 216 6.99 -24.93 -0.23
C GLU A 216 7.18 -24.47 1.23
N ARG A 217 8.19 -25.00 1.92
CA ARG A 217 8.51 -24.64 3.32
C ARG A 217 8.83 -23.16 3.46
N GLY A 218 8.33 -22.55 4.53
CA GLY A 218 8.51 -21.13 4.83
C GLY A 218 7.53 -20.20 4.10
N ALA A 219 6.92 -20.65 3.00
CA ALA A 219 5.88 -19.88 2.30
C ALA A 219 4.67 -19.67 3.21
N PHE A 220 3.93 -18.60 2.96
CA PHE A 220 2.64 -18.37 3.58
C PHE A 220 1.51 -18.75 2.63
N THR A 221 0.43 -19.26 3.20
CA THR A 221 -0.83 -19.46 2.49
C THR A 221 -1.68 -18.19 2.58
N PHE A 222 -2.62 -18.02 1.65
CA PHE A 222 -3.60 -16.94 1.77
C PHE A 222 -4.51 -17.16 2.99
N GLN A 223 -5.07 -18.37 3.08
CA GLN A 223 -5.93 -18.82 4.18
C GLN A 223 -5.61 -20.28 4.54
N LEU A 224 -6.07 -20.75 5.69
CA LEU A 224 -5.89 -22.14 6.13
C LEU A 224 -6.75 -23.11 5.30
N LYS A 225 -7.94 -22.69 4.87
CA LYS A 225 -8.79 -23.50 4.00
C LYS A 225 -8.21 -23.51 2.59
N GLY A 226 -7.91 -24.70 2.07
CA GLY A 226 -7.25 -24.83 0.76
C GLY A 226 -5.79 -24.36 0.78
N ALA A 227 -5.13 -24.52 1.93
CA ALA A 227 -3.74 -24.17 2.17
C ALA A 227 -2.81 -24.63 1.03
N ALA A 228 -2.20 -23.67 0.36
CA ALA A 228 -1.18 -23.84 -0.67
C ALA A 228 -0.23 -22.64 -0.61
N PRO A 229 1.05 -22.82 -0.97
CA PRO A 229 2.01 -21.72 -0.98
C PRO A 229 1.52 -20.61 -1.93
N ASN A 230 1.53 -19.37 -1.45
CA ASN A 230 1.08 -18.22 -2.21
C ASN A 230 2.13 -17.10 -2.09
N ALA A 231 2.69 -16.67 -3.22
CA ALA A 231 3.79 -15.73 -3.23
C ALA A 231 3.37 -14.30 -2.82
N ASP A 232 2.16 -13.87 -3.16
CA ASP A 232 1.58 -12.60 -2.72
C ASP A 232 1.40 -12.60 -1.18
N ALA A 233 0.72 -13.63 -0.66
CA ALA A 233 0.56 -13.81 0.79
C ALA A 233 1.93 -13.89 1.51
N THR A 234 2.93 -14.51 0.88
CA THR A 234 4.29 -14.60 1.43
C THR A 234 4.99 -13.24 1.47
N ALA A 235 4.91 -12.43 0.41
CA ALA A 235 5.50 -11.09 0.41
C ALA A 235 4.84 -10.17 1.44
N ALA A 236 3.51 -10.20 1.53
CA ALA A 236 2.77 -9.46 2.55
C ALA A 236 3.16 -9.93 3.95
N ALA A 237 3.15 -11.25 4.21
CA ALA A 237 3.45 -11.82 5.52
C ALA A 237 4.89 -11.62 5.97
N ALA A 238 5.88 -11.70 5.07
CA ALA A 238 7.27 -11.40 5.41
C ALA A 238 7.43 -9.94 5.87
N THR A 239 6.82 -9.00 5.13
CA THR A 239 6.80 -7.58 5.51
C THR A 239 6.07 -7.35 6.83
N GLY A 240 4.89 -7.96 6.99
CA GLY A 240 4.05 -7.85 8.17
C GLY A 240 4.68 -8.45 9.42
N ALA A 241 5.34 -9.61 9.31
CA ALA A 241 6.01 -10.27 10.42
C ALA A 241 7.21 -9.45 10.96
N LEU A 242 7.80 -8.58 10.13
CA LEU A 242 8.82 -7.60 10.55
C LEU A 242 8.21 -6.31 11.15
N GLY A 243 6.88 -6.24 11.29
CA GLY A 243 6.18 -5.05 11.78
C GLY A 243 6.28 -3.86 10.83
N LYS A 244 6.45 -4.11 9.52
CA LYS A 244 6.58 -3.07 8.49
C LYS A 244 5.27 -2.91 7.71
N GLY A 245 5.08 -1.72 7.15
CA GLY A 245 3.99 -1.40 6.22
C GLY A 245 4.48 -1.31 4.77
N PHE A 246 3.74 -0.59 3.94
CA PHE A 246 4.07 -0.41 2.52
C PHE A 246 5.37 0.36 2.28
N VAL A 247 5.73 1.27 3.19
CA VAL A 247 7.00 2.02 3.12
C VAL A 247 8.03 1.32 3.98
N VAL A 248 9.06 0.83 3.33
CA VAL A 248 10.25 0.24 3.95
C VAL A 248 11.41 1.17 3.65
N ALA A 249 12.16 1.54 4.69
CA ALA A 249 13.35 2.36 4.52
C ALA A 249 14.33 1.66 3.56
N PRO A 250 15.07 2.40 2.71
CA PRO A 250 16.04 1.82 1.81
C PRO A 250 16.97 0.87 2.57
N ALA A 251 17.11 -0.37 2.09
CA ALA A 251 18.07 -1.30 2.67
C ALA A 251 19.46 -0.65 2.69
N ASP A 252 20.18 -0.72 3.82
CA ASP A 252 21.58 -0.28 3.85
C ASP A 252 22.33 -1.10 2.78
N GLN A 253 23.03 -0.43 1.87
CA GLN A 253 23.80 -1.10 0.83
C GLN A 253 24.87 -2.05 1.40
N ARG A 254 25.19 -1.91 2.69
CA ARG A 254 26.06 -2.82 3.47
C ARG A 254 25.31 -3.99 4.11
N ALA A 255 24.00 -3.88 4.31
CA ALA A 255 23.13 -4.94 4.80
C ALA A 255 22.66 -5.78 3.61
N ASN A 256 23.49 -6.74 3.21
CA ASN A 256 23.16 -7.71 2.20
C ASN A 256 23.21 -9.12 2.80
N THR A 257 22.37 -9.35 3.80
CA THR A 257 22.29 -10.65 4.47
C THR A 257 21.72 -11.66 3.48
N PRO A 258 22.37 -12.82 3.26
CA PRO A 258 21.76 -13.89 2.47
C PRO A 258 20.48 -14.40 3.14
N VAL A 259 19.45 -14.67 2.34
CA VAL A 259 18.23 -15.33 2.83
C VAL A 259 18.53 -16.71 3.41
N LYS A 260 17.84 -17.07 4.49
CA LYS A 260 17.97 -18.37 5.16
C LYS A 260 16.67 -19.14 5.06
N ALA A 261 16.73 -20.29 4.39
CA ALA A 261 15.60 -21.21 4.34
C ALA A 261 15.19 -21.68 5.75
N LEU A 262 13.91 -22.03 5.90
CA LEU A 262 13.36 -22.58 7.14
C LEU A 262 14.18 -23.81 7.58
N ASN A 263 14.75 -23.75 8.78
CA ASN A 263 15.55 -24.86 9.33
C ASN A 263 14.64 -25.91 9.99
N CYS A 264 14.50 -27.05 9.34
CA CYS A 264 13.70 -28.19 9.80
C CYS A 264 14.52 -29.28 10.52
N LYS A 265 15.82 -29.07 10.76
CA LYS A 265 16.69 -30.09 11.39
C LYS A 265 16.81 -29.92 12.91
N ASP A 266 16.72 -28.67 13.40
CA ASP A 266 17.04 -28.34 14.80
C ASP A 266 15.82 -27.88 15.62
N ALA A 267 14.77 -27.39 14.97
CA ALA A 267 13.49 -27.10 15.60
C ALA A 267 12.57 -28.30 15.35
N GLY A 268 12.10 -28.98 16.39
CA GLY A 268 11.09 -30.03 16.22
C GLY A 268 9.96 -29.55 15.31
N ASP A 269 9.51 -30.41 14.40
CA ASP A 269 8.77 -30.08 13.17
C ASP A 269 7.60 -29.09 13.34
N GLU A 270 6.98 -29.05 14.51
CA GLU A 270 5.83 -28.19 14.84
C GLU A 270 6.20 -26.73 15.19
N LYS A 271 7.46 -26.43 15.53
CA LYS A 271 7.88 -25.11 16.04
C LYS A 271 8.77 -24.30 15.08
N ALA A 272 9.28 -24.90 14.00
CA ALA A 272 10.14 -24.18 13.05
C ALA A 272 9.36 -23.00 12.42
N GLY A 273 9.79 -21.76 12.66
CA GLY A 273 9.14 -20.54 12.17
C GLY A 273 7.83 -20.17 12.90
N LYS A 274 7.28 -21.07 13.73
CA LYS A 274 6.06 -20.82 14.51
C LYS A 274 6.41 -20.24 15.88
N GLY A 275 6.40 -18.90 15.97
CA GLY A 275 6.51 -18.16 17.24
C GLY A 275 7.55 -17.04 17.25
N ASP A 276 8.43 -16.99 16.24
CA ASP A 276 9.35 -15.87 16.02
C ASP A 276 9.00 -15.18 14.68
N PRO A 277 8.40 -13.98 14.71
CA PRO A 277 8.07 -13.24 13.50
C PRO A 277 9.26 -12.99 12.57
N ALA A 278 10.46 -12.74 13.11
CA ALA A 278 11.64 -12.47 12.29
C ALA A 278 12.11 -13.74 11.55
N GLN A 279 12.12 -14.89 12.24
CA GLN A 279 12.43 -16.17 11.61
C GLN A 279 11.38 -16.54 10.54
N ALA A 280 10.11 -16.24 10.79
CA ALA A 280 9.05 -16.51 9.84
C ALA A 280 9.17 -15.66 8.57
N ALA A 281 9.52 -14.37 8.71
CA ALA A 281 9.82 -13.50 7.59
C ALA A 281 10.98 -14.04 6.74
N GLU A 282 12.09 -14.42 7.38
CA GLU A 282 13.27 -14.99 6.72
C GLU A 282 12.93 -16.27 5.92
N GLY A 283 12.10 -17.16 6.49
CA GLY A 283 11.61 -18.35 5.79
C GLY A 283 10.73 -18.02 4.57
N GLY A 284 9.90 -16.98 4.68
CA GLY A 284 9.09 -16.46 3.58
C GLY A 284 9.95 -15.85 2.48
N ASP A 285 10.95 -15.03 2.85
CA ASP A 285 11.89 -14.41 1.93
C ASP A 285 12.73 -15.45 1.18
N ALA A 286 13.17 -16.53 1.85
CA ALA A 286 13.84 -17.64 1.20
C ALA A 286 12.95 -18.34 0.15
N TYR A 287 11.65 -18.51 0.45
CA TYR A 287 10.69 -19.03 -0.54
C TYR A 287 10.53 -18.07 -1.72
N LEU A 288 10.40 -16.76 -1.48
CA LEU A 288 10.29 -15.74 -2.54
C LEU A 288 11.50 -15.76 -3.46
N VAL A 289 12.72 -15.77 -2.91
CA VAL A 289 13.96 -15.87 -3.69
C VAL A 289 13.96 -17.12 -4.56
N ALA A 290 13.55 -18.28 -4.02
CA ALA A 290 13.47 -19.51 -4.80
C ALA A 290 12.48 -19.41 -5.98
N GLN A 291 11.32 -18.77 -5.78
CA GLN A 291 10.36 -18.55 -6.87
C GLN A 291 10.89 -17.56 -7.92
N LEU A 292 11.50 -16.46 -7.48
CA LEU A 292 12.10 -15.45 -8.35
C LEU A 292 13.23 -16.06 -9.19
N ASP A 293 14.17 -16.77 -8.58
CA ASP A 293 15.28 -17.42 -9.29
C ASP A 293 14.77 -18.44 -10.32
N LYS A 294 13.76 -19.24 -9.96
CA LYS A 294 13.15 -20.23 -10.86
C LYS A 294 12.47 -19.62 -12.08
N ASN A 295 11.87 -18.44 -11.92
CA ASN A 295 11.03 -17.83 -12.95
C ASN A 295 11.73 -16.70 -13.70
N GLY A 296 13.04 -16.51 -13.56
CA GLY A 296 13.73 -15.42 -14.25
C GLY A 296 13.44 -14.04 -13.65
N GLN A 297 13.42 -13.98 -12.32
CA GLN A 297 13.31 -12.78 -11.48
C GLN A 297 11.94 -12.10 -11.50
N HIS A 298 10.87 -12.87 -11.67
CA HIS A 298 9.50 -12.42 -11.47
C HIS A 298 8.64 -13.49 -10.82
N LEU A 299 7.59 -13.07 -10.14
CA LEU A 299 6.56 -13.98 -9.66
C LEU A 299 5.54 -14.25 -10.77
N LEU A 300 4.84 -15.38 -10.63
CA LEU A 300 3.77 -15.77 -11.54
C LEU A 300 2.42 -15.57 -10.85
N SER A 301 1.39 -15.31 -11.64
CA SER A 301 0.01 -15.17 -11.18
C SER A 301 -0.43 -16.39 -10.36
N ALA A 302 -1.07 -16.14 -9.21
CA ALA A 302 -1.49 -17.16 -8.25
C ALA A 302 -2.97 -17.59 -8.39
N MET A 303 -3.65 -17.21 -9.49
CA MET A 303 -5.07 -17.51 -9.68
C MET A 303 -5.31 -19.00 -10.01
N PRO A 304 -6.07 -19.74 -9.18
CA PRO A 304 -6.37 -21.14 -9.44
C PRO A 304 -7.08 -21.33 -10.79
N GLY A 305 -6.57 -22.24 -11.62
CA GLY A 305 -7.16 -22.60 -12.91
C GLY A 305 -6.88 -21.62 -14.05
N ALA A 306 -6.19 -20.50 -13.81
CA ALA A 306 -5.73 -19.60 -14.86
C ALA A 306 -4.35 -20.00 -15.39
N GLU A 307 -4.03 -19.57 -16.61
CA GLU A 307 -2.68 -19.69 -17.14
C GLU A 307 -1.72 -18.83 -16.31
N LYS A 308 -0.54 -19.38 -15.99
CA LYS A 308 0.49 -18.66 -15.25
C LYS A 308 1.10 -17.61 -16.16
N GLN A 309 1.06 -16.36 -15.72
CA GLN A 309 1.62 -15.21 -16.42
C GLN A 309 2.50 -14.42 -15.44
N PRO A 310 3.49 -13.65 -15.93
CA PRO A 310 4.25 -12.75 -15.06
C PRO A 310 3.34 -11.81 -14.27
N ASP A 311 3.59 -11.71 -12.97
CA ASP A 311 2.83 -10.87 -12.05
C ASP A 311 3.70 -9.71 -11.57
N VAL A 312 3.53 -8.56 -12.21
CA VAL A 312 4.35 -7.36 -11.98
C VAL A 312 4.12 -6.80 -10.58
N GLY A 313 2.86 -6.73 -10.14
CA GLY A 313 2.49 -6.18 -8.83
C GLY A 313 3.09 -7.01 -7.70
N ASN A 314 2.86 -8.34 -7.72
CA ASN A 314 3.40 -9.23 -6.71
C ASN A 314 4.94 -9.26 -6.74
N THR A 315 5.56 -9.11 -7.92
CA THR A 315 7.02 -8.98 -8.02
C THR A 315 7.52 -7.70 -7.33
N ALA A 316 6.80 -6.58 -7.43
CA ALA A 316 7.11 -5.35 -6.72
C ALA A 316 6.95 -5.51 -5.19
N ASP A 317 5.91 -6.19 -4.74
CA ASP A 317 5.70 -6.46 -3.31
C ASP A 317 6.78 -7.40 -2.76
N ALA A 318 7.25 -8.37 -3.54
CA ALA A 318 8.38 -9.23 -3.18
C ALA A 318 9.70 -8.45 -3.06
N VAL A 319 9.93 -7.44 -3.92
CA VAL A 319 11.08 -6.53 -3.78
C VAL A 319 11.03 -5.79 -2.44
N VAL A 320 9.85 -5.29 -2.05
CA VAL A 320 9.66 -4.59 -0.77
C VAL A 320 9.88 -5.54 0.41
N ALA A 321 9.36 -6.76 0.35
CA ALA A 321 9.56 -7.78 1.39
C ALA A 321 11.04 -8.12 1.60
N LEU A 322 11.77 -8.41 0.51
CA LEU A 322 13.20 -8.71 0.58
C LEU A 322 14.03 -7.52 1.09
N ALA A 323 13.66 -6.30 0.72
CA ALA A 323 14.29 -5.10 1.27
C ALA A 323 14.00 -4.95 2.78
N ALA A 324 12.79 -5.27 3.23
CA ALA A 324 12.42 -5.25 4.65
C ALA A 324 13.23 -6.23 5.49
N GLY A 325 13.50 -7.44 4.95
CA GLY A 325 14.36 -8.45 5.56
C GLY A 325 15.86 -8.12 5.52
N GLY A 326 16.27 -7.04 4.85
CA GLY A 326 17.69 -6.67 4.69
C GLY A 326 18.43 -7.52 3.66
N HIS A 327 17.71 -8.06 2.67
CA HIS A 327 18.22 -8.89 1.58
C HIS A 327 18.43 -8.07 0.30
N GLY A 328 19.17 -6.96 0.40
CA GLY A 328 19.28 -5.96 -0.67
C GLY A 328 19.72 -6.51 -2.05
N ALA A 329 20.69 -7.43 -2.11
CA ALA A 329 21.09 -8.00 -3.41
C ALA A 329 20.08 -9.01 -3.96
N ALA A 330 19.32 -9.68 -3.10
CA ALA A 330 18.21 -10.51 -3.55
C ALA A 330 17.09 -9.64 -4.14
N ALA A 331 16.77 -8.51 -3.49
CA ALA A 331 15.78 -7.53 -3.97
C ALA A 331 16.20 -6.84 -5.28
N ALA A 332 17.49 -6.58 -5.48
CA ALA A 332 18.00 -5.88 -6.66
C ALA A 332 17.78 -6.64 -7.99
N LYS A 333 17.72 -7.98 -7.96
CA LYS A 333 17.50 -8.79 -9.18
C LYS A 333 16.08 -8.66 -9.75
N PRO A 334 14.98 -8.88 -9.00
CA PRO A 334 13.63 -8.62 -9.48
C PRO A 334 13.36 -7.14 -9.73
N LEU A 335 14.01 -6.22 -9.00
CA LEU A 335 13.93 -4.80 -9.31
C LEU A 335 14.39 -4.50 -10.75
N LYS A 336 15.53 -5.06 -11.18
CA LYS A 336 16.00 -4.93 -12.58
C LYS A 336 15.03 -5.52 -13.59
N TRP A 337 14.32 -6.59 -13.22
CA TRP A 337 13.25 -7.11 -14.06
C TRP A 337 12.08 -6.13 -14.16
N LEU A 338 11.67 -5.50 -13.04
CA LEU A 338 10.62 -4.48 -13.03
C LEU A 338 11.01 -3.26 -13.88
N GLU A 339 12.24 -2.77 -13.77
CA GLU A 339 12.74 -1.64 -14.59
C GLU A 339 12.55 -1.91 -16.09
N LYS A 340 12.75 -3.16 -16.52
CA LYS A 340 12.60 -3.54 -17.93
C LYS A 340 11.16 -3.79 -18.38
N ASN A 341 10.29 -4.27 -17.48
CA ASN A 341 9.01 -4.87 -17.88
C ASN A 341 7.75 -4.20 -17.29
N ALA A 342 7.89 -3.30 -16.32
CA ALA A 342 6.74 -2.84 -15.53
C ALA A 342 6.03 -1.59 -16.08
N ALA A 343 6.65 -0.84 -16.99
CA ALA A 343 6.13 0.46 -17.44
C ALA A 343 4.73 0.36 -18.10
N GLU A 344 4.56 -0.56 -19.05
CA GLU A 344 3.28 -0.78 -19.73
C GLU A 344 2.20 -1.28 -18.75
N TRP A 345 2.57 -2.20 -17.86
CA TRP A 345 1.65 -2.69 -16.82
C TRP A 345 1.17 -1.56 -15.91
N ALA A 346 2.07 -0.65 -15.50
CA ALA A 346 1.71 0.46 -14.63
C ALA A 346 0.80 1.48 -15.32
N GLU A 347 1.05 1.80 -16.59
CA GLU A 347 0.18 2.64 -17.40
C GLU A 347 -1.22 2.05 -17.52
N GLN A 348 -1.30 0.74 -17.81
CA GLN A 348 -2.57 0.05 -17.93
C GLN A 348 -3.27 -0.10 -16.58
N SER A 349 -2.55 -0.34 -15.49
CA SER A 349 -3.14 -0.66 -14.18
C SER A 349 -3.49 0.58 -13.37
N GLY A 350 -2.80 1.70 -13.58
CA GLY A 350 -3.14 3.01 -13.02
C GLY A 350 -2.37 3.39 -11.75
N PRO A 351 -2.92 4.30 -10.92
CA PRO A 351 -2.15 4.97 -9.86
C PRO A 351 -1.54 4.04 -8.82
N ALA A 352 -2.27 3.01 -8.38
CA ALA A 352 -1.75 2.05 -7.40
C ALA A 352 -0.53 1.29 -7.93
N ALA A 353 -0.52 0.95 -9.21
CA ALA A 353 0.57 0.24 -9.86
C ALA A 353 1.84 1.12 -9.96
N TYR A 354 1.68 2.39 -10.37
CA TYR A 354 2.79 3.34 -10.30
C TYR A 354 3.32 3.50 -8.86
N ALA A 355 2.41 3.63 -7.89
CA ALA A 355 2.79 3.74 -6.49
C ALA A 355 3.57 2.51 -5.98
N GLN A 356 3.14 1.30 -6.32
CA GLN A 356 3.87 0.06 -5.97
C GLN A 356 5.30 0.06 -6.52
N LEU A 357 5.49 0.49 -7.79
CA LEU A 357 6.84 0.59 -8.37
C LEU A 357 7.69 1.67 -7.69
N VAL A 358 7.09 2.82 -7.33
CA VAL A 358 7.78 3.87 -6.57
C VAL A 358 8.22 3.35 -5.19
N LEU A 359 7.37 2.57 -4.51
CA LEU A 359 7.68 1.98 -3.21
C LEU A 359 8.77 0.91 -3.31
N ALA A 360 8.76 0.07 -4.35
CA ALA A 360 9.83 -0.90 -4.61
C ALA A 360 11.18 -0.21 -4.92
N ALA A 361 11.16 0.86 -5.72
CA ALA A 361 12.34 1.69 -5.98
C ALA A 361 12.86 2.34 -4.68
N HIS A 362 11.96 2.91 -3.87
CA HIS A 362 12.30 3.49 -2.57
C HIS A 362 12.94 2.47 -1.63
N ALA A 363 12.35 1.29 -1.46
CA ALA A 363 12.85 0.24 -0.57
C ALA A 363 14.25 -0.27 -0.97
N THR A 364 14.63 -0.12 -2.24
CA THR A 364 15.95 -0.52 -2.77
C THR A 364 16.91 0.66 -2.95
N GLY A 365 16.49 1.89 -2.63
CA GLY A 365 17.29 3.10 -2.82
C GLY A 365 17.50 3.51 -4.28
N THR A 366 16.69 2.97 -5.20
CA THR A 366 16.71 3.32 -6.63
C THR A 366 15.86 4.57 -6.86
N ASP A 367 16.29 5.47 -7.76
CA ASP A 367 15.54 6.69 -8.07
C ASP A 367 14.29 6.36 -8.91
N PRO A 368 13.06 6.53 -8.39
CA PRO A 368 11.84 6.26 -9.14
C PRO A 368 11.58 7.23 -10.29
N ARG A 369 12.34 8.32 -10.40
CA ARG A 369 12.26 9.25 -11.54
C ARG A 369 13.05 8.77 -12.76
N SER A 370 13.89 7.74 -12.58
CA SER A 370 14.74 7.16 -13.62
C SER A 370 14.60 5.64 -13.68
N PHE A 371 13.38 5.13 -13.53
CA PHE A 371 13.11 3.69 -13.40
C PHE A 371 12.99 3.02 -14.77
N GLY A 372 14.07 2.39 -15.24
CA GLY A 372 14.09 1.73 -16.56
C GLY A 372 13.78 2.68 -17.72
N GLY A 373 14.11 3.97 -17.59
CA GLY A 373 13.78 5.01 -18.56
C GLY A 373 12.40 5.66 -18.38
N THR A 374 11.63 5.27 -17.35
CA THR A 374 10.33 5.86 -17.01
C THR A 374 10.43 6.71 -15.74
N ASP A 375 9.91 7.94 -15.78
CA ASP A 375 9.66 8.73 -14.57
C ASP A 375 8.32 8.32 -13.95
N LEU A 376 8.37 7.37 -13.00
CA LEU A 376 7.18 6.85 -12.33
C LEU A 376 6.46 7.91 -11.52
N VAL A 377 7.20 8.87 -10.96
CA VAL A 377 6.65 9.95 -10.14
C VAL A 377 5.85 10.90 -11.01
N ALA A 378 6.40 11.32 -12.16
CA ALA A 378 5.69 12.15 -13.12
C ALA A 378 4.46 11.43 -13.66
N ALA A 379 4.58 10.13 -14.00
CA ALA A 379 3.48 9.32 -14.51
C ALA A 379 2.35 9.19 -13.49
N LEU A 380 2.65 8.88 -12.22
CA LEU A 380 1.67 8.86 -11.13
C LEU A 380 0.98 10.22 -10.99
N ASN A 381 1.76 11.30 -10.94
CA ASN A 381 1.24 12.66 -10.75
C ASN A 381 0.34 13.12 -11.89
N ALA A 382 0.55 12.62 -13.12
CA ALA A 382 -0.30 12.90 -14.26
C ALA A 382 -1.70 12.26 -14.14
N THR A 383 -1.88 11.30 -13.23
CA THR A 383 -3.18 10.62 -13.03
C THR A 383 -4.13 11.36 -12.08
N GLY A 384 -3.70 12.47 -11.46
CA GLY A 384 -4.50 13.15 -10.44
C GLY A 384 -4.12 14.62 -10.20
N PRO A 385 -4.61 15.23 -9.12
CA PRO A 385 -4.29 16.61 -8.77
C PRO A 385 -2.80 16.82 -8.57
N LYS A 386 -2.26 17.89 -9.18
CA LYS A 386 -0.85 18.23 -9.10
C LYS A 386 -0.38 18.38 -7.63
N PRO A 387 0.63 17.61 -7.17
CA PRO A 387 1.22 17.80 -5.85
C PRO A 387 1.99 19.12 -5.78
N ALA A 388 2.21 19.62 -4.57
CA ALA A 388 3.10 20.74 -4.35
C ALA A 388 4.52 20.25 -4.09
N ALA A 389 5.51 21.08 -4.41
CA ALA A 389 6.85 20.87 -3.87
C ALA A 389 6.78 20.90 -2.34
N ALA A 390 7.53 20.01 -1.67
CA ALA A 390 7.69 20.13 -0.23
C ALA A 390 8.27 21.52 0.11
N PRO A 391 7.86 22.15 1.22
CA PRO A 391 8.57 23.31 1.71
C PRO A 391 10.04 22.94 1.85
N LYS A 392 10.95 23.81 1.39
CA LYS A 392 12.37 23.66 1.73
C LYS A 392 12.40 23.56 3.25
N LYS A 393 12.99 22.49 3.80
CA LYS A 393 13.41 22.52 5.20
C LYS A 393 14.34 23.73 5.27
N ASP A 394 13.91 24.80 5.91
CA ASP A 394 14.85 25.80 6.36
C ASP A 394 15.90 25.02 7.13
N ALA A 395 17.14 25.06 6.66
CA ALA A 395 18.26 24.59 7.43
C ALA A 395 18.17 25.38 8.73
N GLY A 396 17.66 24.74 9.78
CA GLY A 396 17.70 25.29 11.12
C GLY A 396 19.16 25.62 11.37
N ASP A 397 19.42 26.90 11.67
CA ASP A 397 20.64 27.30 12.33
C ASP A 397 20.92 26.28 13.42
N SER A 398 22.08 25.62 13.29
CA SER A 398 22.66 24.84 14.36
C SER A 398 23.01 25.81 15.47
N ASP A 399 22.08 25.98 16.42
CA ASP A 399 22.36 26.59 17.73
C ASP A 399 23.24 25.61 18.53
N ASP A 400 24.55 25.68 18.27
CA ASP A 400 25.55 25.28 19.23
C ASP A 400 25.48 26.28 20.41
N SER A 401 24.85 25.83 21.50
CA SER A 401 24.91 26.55 22.77
C SER A 401 26.32 26.46 23.35
N ALA A 402 27.12 27.50 23.11
CA ALA A 402 28.25 27.86 23.95
C ALA A 402 28.27 29.38 24.16
N ASP A 403 28.39 29.76 25.43
CA ASP A 403 28.40 31.09 26.02
C ASP A 403 28.98 32.25 25.18
N GLY A 404 28.34 33.42 25.32
CA GLY A 404 28.99 34.71 25.09
C GLY A 404 28.18 35.67 24.22
N GLY A 405 27.56 36.67 24.84
CA GLY A 405 26.66 37.61 24.19
C GLY A 405 27.24 38.36 22.98
N ALA A 406 26.42 38.49 21.94
CA ALA A 406 26.60 39.48 20.88
C ALA A 406 25.24 39.93 20.36
N ILE A 407 24.95 41.20 20.59
CA ILE A 407 23.79 41.93 20.06
C ILE A 407 23.89 41.95 18.53
N SER A 408 22.80 41.57 17.85
CA SER A 408 22.69 41.52 16.39
C SER A 408 23.12 42.84 15.71
N VAL A 409 24.16 42.73 14.88
CA VAL A 409 24.79 43.79 14.09
C VAL A 409 23.80 44.50 13.14
N TRP A 410 22.66 43.88 12.83
CA TRP A 410 21.63 44.48 11.95
C TRP A 410 20.78 45.54 12.65
N TRP A 411 20.66 45.52 13.98
CA TRP A 411 19.99 46.58 14.74
C TRP A 411 20.89 47.80 14.98
N VAL A 412 22.21 47.60 15.04
CA VAL A 412 23.19 48.68 15.25
C VAL A 412 23.37 49.55 14.00
N ILE A 413 23.26 48.96 12.80
CA ILE A 413 23.36 49.72 11.54
C ILE A 413 22.10 50.57 11.29
N GLY A 414 20.91 50.07 11.66
CA GLY A 414 19.64 50.80 11.51
C GLY A 414 19.46 51.96 12.51
N VAL A 415 19.92 51.82 13.75
CA VAL A 415 19.84 52.88 14.78
C VAL A 415 21.00 53.87 14.66
N GLY A 416 22.18 53.45 14.18
CA GLY A 416 23.34 54.31 13.94
C GLY A 416 23.15 55.34 12.80
N LEU A 417 22.36 55.00 11.77
CA LEU A 417 22.06 55.91 10.65
C LEU A 417 20.98 56.96 10.99
N ALA A 418 20.15 56.74 12.01
CA ALA A 418 19.14 57.71 12.46
C ALA A 418 19.71 58.73 13.48
N ILE A 419 20.74 58.38 14.25
CA ILE A 419 21.38 59.28 15.23
C ILE A 419 22.47 60.15 14.56
N GLY A 420 23.10 59.66 13.48
CA GLY A 420 24.09 60.42 12.69
C GLY A 420 23.52 61.59 11.88
N ALA A 421 22.24 61.54 11.49
CA ALA A 421 21.56 62.64 10.78
C ALA A 421 21.07 63.77 11.72
N GLY A 422 20.86 63.49 13.01
CA GLY A 422 20.37 64.47 14.00
C GLY A 422 21.45 65.35 14.62
N ILE A 423 22.70 64.86 14.73
CA ILE A 423 23.81 65.61 15.34
C ILE A 423 24.48 66.57 14.34
N GLY A 424 24.42 66.26 13.03
CA GLY A 424 24.93 67.16 11.97
C GLY A 424 24.12 68.45 11.78
N PHE A 425 22.82 68.45 12.12
CA PHE A 425 21.96 69.63 11.99
C PHE A 425 22.05 70.58 13.20
N LEU A 426 22.43 70.08 14.37
CA LEU A 426 22.52 70.86 15.62
C LEU A 426 23.89 71.56 15.85
N LEU A 427 24.93 71.20 15.10
CA LEU A 427 26.25 71.85 15.18
C LEU A 427 26.51 72.91 14.09
N SER A 428 25.67 72.99 13.04
CA SER A 428 25.76 74.02 11.99
C SER A 428 24.93 75.29 12.29
N SER A 429 24.03 75.23 13.27
CA SER A 429 23.14 76.34 13.67
C SER A 429 23.71 77.24 14.79
N ARG A 430 24.71 76.79 15.56
CA ARG A 430 25.31 77.57 16.66
C ARG A 430 26.49 78.48 16.27
N LYS A 431 26.88 78.54 15.00
CA LYS A 431 28.01 79.37 14.51
C LYS A 431 27.59 80.64 13.73
N LYS A 432 26.31 81.02 13.73
CA LYS A 432 25.80 82.19 12.98
C LYS A 432 25.26 83.36 13.80
N ASN A 433 25.35 83.36 15.13
CA ASN A 433 24.92 84.50 15.97
C ASN A 433 26.05 85.06 16.87
N GLN A 434 27.22 85.33 16.28
CA GLN A 434 28.17 86.32 16.80
C GLN A 434 28.82 87.06 15.63
N LEU A 435 28.07 88.02 15.09
CA LEU A 435 28.49 89.39 14.71
C LEU A 435 27.23 90.18 14.32
#